data_AF-A0A9E3W9X4-F1
#
_entry.id   AF-A0A9E3W9X4-F1
#
_cell.length_a   1.000
_cell.length_b   1.000
_cell.length_c   1.000
_cell.angle_alpha   90.00
_cell.angle_beta   90.00
_cell.angle_gamma   90.00
#
_symmetry.space_group_name_H-M   'P 1'
#
loop_
_entity.id
_entity.type
_entity.pdbx_description
1 polymer ?
#
loop_
_entity_poly.entity_id
_entity_poly.type
_entity_poly.pdbx_seq_one_letter_code
_entity_poly.pdbx_strand_id
1 'polypeptide(L)'
;MAERLLEWDFDARTLFWAIRCPFSLPADPAKQFAGSPLAHPLYASTWRCRLLRTAFPEFVLHGNNGALVCTPDNIIRCLSSGLVLEALVLTIGWGSMTRTLDHVYTEDLKVMERVLRRATASIDRAGSVAPAWANLRRNLSWTATMASKFLHFAGRSLGFRVNPPVPMDNEVILQRAWPRFKHAAALEQEEHDLLNVPLPRPWGDATQTWAGYSRYVTAVSCWAAGRGWTTTELENTLYEVYKDG
;
A
#
# COMPACT_ATOMS: atom_id res chain seq x y z
N MET A 1 -8.45 -3.45 29.99
CA MET A 1 -8.52 -2.65 28.75
C MET A 1 -8.85 -3.61 27.62
N ALA A 2 -9.94 -3.39 26.89
CA ALA A 2 -10.20 -4.18 25.68
C ALA A 2 -9.08 -3.93 24.68
N GLU A 3 -8.48 -4.99 24.14
CA GLU A 3 -7.51 -4.93 23.05
C GLU A 3 -8.22 -4.29 21.84
N ARG A 4 -7.85 -3.05 21.50
CA ARG A 4 -8.47 -2.34 20.38
C ARG A 4 -7.94 -2.96 19.10
N LEU A 5 -8.81 -3.61 18.34
CA LEU A 5 -8.46 -4.21 17.06
C LEU A 5 -8.30 -3.10 16.01
N LEU A 6 -7.14 -3.05 15.38
CA LEU A 6 -6.87 -2.21 14.23
C LEU A 6 -7.34 -2.94 12.97
N GLU A 7 -8.38 -2.43 12.34
CA GLU A 7 -9.04 -3.05 11.20
C GLU A 7 -9.08 -2.11 9.98
N TRP A 8 -9.14 -2.69 8.79
CA TRP A 8 -9.28 -1.93 7.56
C TRP A 8 -10.76 -1.62 7.30
N ASP A 9 -11.05 -0.35 7.03
CA ASP A 9 -12.39 0.07 6.60
C ASP A 9 -12.64 -0.41 5.17
N PHE A 10 -13.26 -1.58 5.04
CA PHE A 10 -13.66 -2.13 3.75
C PHE A 10 -14.86 -1.39 3.16
N ASP A 11 -14.81 -1.15 1.85
CA ASP A 11 -15.93 -0.64 1.07
C ASP A 11 -16.99 -1.73 0.96
N ALA A 12 -18.10 -1.59 1.69
CA ALA A 12 -19.14 -2.62 1.81
C ALA A 12 -19.66 -3.14 0.46
N ARG A 13 -19.76 -2.25 -0.54
CA ARG A 13 -20.21 -2.62 -1.88
C ARG A 13 -19.18 -3.50 -2.60
N THR A 14 -17.92 -3.10 -2.55
CA THR A 14 -16.83 -3.88 -3.15
C THR A 14 -16.64 -5.20 -2.42
N LEU A 15 -16.76 -5.22 -1.09
CA LEU A 15 -16.70 -6.43 -0.27
C LEU A 15 -17.74 -7.46 -0.74
N PHE A 16 -19.00 -7.04 -0.88
CA PHE A 16 -20.09 -7.91 -1.34
C PHE A 16 -19.76 -8.61 -2.67
N TRP A 17 -19.36 -7.83 -3.66
CA TRP A 17 -19.09 -8.36 -5.00
C TRP A 17 -17.76 -9.10 -5.09
N ALA A 18 -16.72 -8.68 -4.37
CA ALA A 18 -15.41 -9.33 -4.42
C ALA A 18 -15.41 -10.73 -3.80
N ILE A 19 -16.30 -10.99 -2.83
CA ILE A 19 -16.53 -12.33 -2.29
C ILE A 19 -17.25 -13.22 -3.30
N ARG A 20 -18.26 -12.68 -4.02
CA ARG A 20 -19.10 -13.44 -4.96
C ARG A 20 -18.44 -13.69 -6.31
N CYS A 21 -17.66 -12.73 -6.78
CA CYS A 21 -16.98 -12.78 -8.07
C CYS A 21 -15.46 -12.82 -7.87
N PRO A 22 -14.90 -13.94 -7.38
CA PRO A 22 -13.45 -14.08 -7.28
C PRO A 22 -12.84 -14.07 -8.68
N PHE A 23 -11.66 -13.48 -8.82
CA PHE A 23 -10.95 -13.52 -10.10
C PHE A 23 -10.62 -14.94 -10.53
N SER A 24 -10.68 -15.20 -11.84
CA SER A 24 -10.05 -16.39 -12.41
C SER A 24 -8.55 -16.10 -12.61
N LEU A 25 -7.73 -16.66 -11.73
CA LEU A 25 -6.26 -16.60 -11.75
C LEU A 25 -5.71 -18.03 -11.70
N PRO A 26 -4.45 -18.24 -12.12
CA PRO A 26 -3.75 -19.51 -11.94
C PRO A 26 -3.85 -20.06 -10.51
N ALA A 27 -3.70 -21.38 -10.36
CA ALA A 27 -3.78 -22.05 -9.06
C ALA A 27 -2.60 -21.71 -8.13
N ASP A 28 -1.43 -21.44 -8.71
CA ASP A 28 -0.22 -21.06 -7.97
C ASP A 28 0.02 -19.55 -8.06
N PRO A 29 0.36 -18.87 -6.95
CA PRO A 29 0.67 -17.46 -6.97
C PRO A 29 2.01 -17.20 -7.67
N ALA A 30 2.09 -16.08 -8.38
CA ALA A 30 3.36 -15.55 -8.84
C ALA A 30 4.29 -15.27 -7.65
N LYS A 31 5.57 -15.62 -7.78
CA LYS A 31 6.56 -15.38 -6.72
C LYS A 31 6.63 -13.90 -6.37
N GLN A 32 6.67 -13.61 -5.08
CA GLN A 32 6.82 -12.25 -4.60
C GLN A 32 8.10 -11.61 -5.16
N PHE A 33 7.98 -10.37 -5.65
CA PHE A 33 9.16 -9.52 -5.81
C PHE A 33 9.75 -9.28 -4.42
N ALA A 34 10.85 -9.98 -4.11
CA ALA A 34 11.48 -9.92 -2.80
C ALA A 34 12.00 -8.51 -2.44
N GLY A 35 11.97 -7.58 -3.39
CA GLY A 35 12.78 -6.37 -3.34
C GLY A 35 14.22 -6.81 -3.42
N SER A 36 14.84 -6.79 -4.60
CA SER A 36 16.27 -7.09 -4.63
C SER A 36 16.99 -5.99 -3.82
N PRO A 37 17.68 -6.32 -2.71
CA PRO A 37 18.49 -5.33 -1.99
C PRO A 37 19.62 -4.76 -2.85
N LEU A 38 19.84 -5.35 -4.04
CA LEU A 38 21.01 -5.16 -4.88
C LEU A 38 20.69 -4.78 -6.33
N ALA A 39 19.42 -4.83 -6.78
CA ALA A 39 19.10 -4.42 -8.16
C ALA A 39 19.28 -2.91 -8.34
N HIS A 40 18.93 -2.13 -7.31
CA HIS A 40 19.16 -0.69 -7.23
C HIS A 40 19.55 -0.29 -5.79
N PRO A 41 20.82 -0.52 -5.38
CA PRO A 41 21.23 -0.24 -4.01
C PRO A 41 21.13 1.26 -3.71
N LEU A 42 20.36 1.61 -2.67
CA LEU A 42 20.41 2.93 -2.08
C LEU A 42 21.58 2.98 -1.10
N TYR A 43 22.38 4.03 -1.12
CA TYR A 43 23.50 4.18 -0.19
C TYR A 43 23.20 5.22 0.89
N ALA A 44 23.51 4.90 2.14
CA ALA A 44 23.31 5.81 3.27
C ALA A 44 23.96 7.18 3.05
N SER A 45 25.14 7.21 2.43
CA SER A 45 25.87 8.44 2.08
C SER A 45 25.07 9.39 1.18
N THR A 46 24.31 8.83 0.23
CA THR A 46 23.46 9.60 -0.70
C THR A 46 22.19 10.10 -0.02
N TRP A 47 21.61 9.28 0.86
CA TRP A 47 20.29 9.55 1.44
C TRP A 47 20.30 10.25 2.79
N ARG A 48 21.47 10.41 3.42
CA ARG A 48 21.61 11.12 4.69
C ARG A 48 21.06 12.55 4.65
N CYS A 49 21.11 13.21 3.49
CA CYS A 49 20.59 14.57 3.32
C CYS A 49 19.05 14.64 3.39
N ARG A 50 18.37 13.50 3.44
CA ARG A 50 16.92 13.38 3.59
C ARG A 50 16.48 13.03 5.02
N LEU A 51 17.42 13.03 5.96
CA LEU A 51 17.18 12.77 7.37
C LEU A 51 17.46 14.04 8.19
N LEU A 52 16.76 14.18 9.32
CA LEU A 52 17.15 15.15 10.36
C LEU A 52 18.29 14.61 11.23
N ARG A 53 18.42 13.29 11.33
CA ARG A 53 19.53 12.61 11.99
C ARG A 53 20.72 12.51 11.04
N THR A 54 21.92 12.43 11.59
CA THR A 54 23.16 12.35 10.79
C THR A 54 23.45 10.96 10.23
N ALA A 55 22.77 9.92 10.71
CA ALA A 55 22.99 8.54 10.29
C ALA A 55 21.73 7.68 10.35
N PHE A 56 21.66 6.68 9.47
CA PHE A 56 20.70 5.59 9.52
C PHE A 56 21.02 4.61 10.66
N PRO A 57 20.03 3.88 11.20
CA PRO A 57 20.25 2.80 12.15
C PRO A 57 21.09 1.67 11.56
N GLU A 58 21.94 1.03 12.36
CA GLU A 58 22.81 -0.06 11.88
C GLU A 58 22.04 -1.24 11.27
N PHE A 59 20.86 -1.56 11.81
CA PHE A 59 20.06 -2.69 11.33
C PHE A 59 19.52 -2.52 9.90
N VAL A 60 19.56 -1.31 9.34
CA VAL A 60 19.15 -1.05 7.96
C VAL A 60 20.34 -1.01 7.00
N LEU A 61 21.57 -1.23 7.48
CA LEU A 61 22.78 -1.21 6.67
C LEU A 61 23.20 -2.63 6.28
N HIS A 62 23.62 -2.80 5.03
CA HIS A 62 24.12 -4.07 4.51
C HIS A 62 25.67 -4.09 4.54
N GLY A 63 26.25 -4.70 5.56
CA GLY A 63 27.70 -4.83 5.68
C GLY A 63 28.46 -3.49 5.63
N ASN A 64 29.71 -3.53 5.20
CA ASN A 64 30.61 -2.37 5.28
C ASN A 64 30.45 -1.35 4.13
N ASN A 65 29.63 -1.64 3.13
CA ASN A 65 29.46 -0.76 1.96
C ASN A 65 28.42 0.35 2.17
N GLY A 66 27.69 0.32 3.30
CA GLY A 66 26.69 1.33 3.64
C GLY A 66 25.45 1.33 2.75
N ALA A 67 25.19 0.25 2.02
CA ALA A 67 23.94 0.07 1.28
C ALA A 67 22.76 -0.13 2.23
N LEU A 68 21.58 0.39 1.86
CA LEU A 68 20.36 0.33 2.66
C LEU A 68 19.57 -0.93 2.33
N VAL A 69 19.26 -1.73 3.35
CA VAL A 69 18.40 -2.91 3.28
C VAL A 69 16.94 -2.47 3.38
N CYS A 70 16.34 -2.17 2.23
CA CYS A 70 14.98 -1.65 2.10
C CYS A 70 13.91 -2.76 2.15
N THR A 71 13.91 -3.58 3.21
CA THR A 71 12.93 -4.67 3.39
C THR A 71 11.69 -4.18 4.16
N PRO A 72 10.51 -4.82 3.97
CA PRO A 72 9.33 -4.56 4.79
C PRO A 72 9.61 -4.54 6.29
N ASP A 73 10.37 -5.52 6.80
CA ASP A 73 10.67 -5.64 8.23
C ASP A 73 11.49 -4.46 8.73
N ASN A 74 12.47 -3.98 7.96
CA ASN A 74 13.27 -2.82 8.32
C ASN A 74 12.44 -1.53 8.28
N ILE A 75 11.55 -1.37 7.30
CA ILE A 75 10.63 -0.22 7.22
C ILE A 75 9.72 -0.21 8.46
N ILE A 76 9.11 -1.35 8.78
CA ILE A 76 8.22 -1.53 9.94
C ILE A 76 8.98 -1.26 11.23
N ARG A 77 10.21 -1.77 11.38
CA ARG A 77 11.06 -1.54 12.56
C ARG A 77 11.41 -0.06 12.73
N CYS A 78 11.71 0.65 11.66
CA CYS A 78 11.92 2.11 11.69
C CYS A 78 10.66 2.84 12.18
N LEU A 79 9.48 2.54 11.61
CA LEU A 79 8.22 3.17 12.02
C LEU A 79 7.86 2.89 13.47
N SER A 80 8.01 1.64 13.91
CA SER A 80 7.80 1.22 15.30
C SER A 80 8.73 1.94 16.29
N SER A 81 9.92 2.32 15.82
CA SER A 81 10.92 3.08 16.58
C SER A 81 10.75 4.60 16.45
N GLY A 82 9.71 5.07 15.76
CA GLY A 82 9.49 6.49 15.49
C GLY A 82 10.49 7.12 14.52
N LEU A 83 11.22 6.34 13.73
CA LEU A 83 12.19 6.78 12.72
C LEU A 83 11.49 6.97 11.36
N VAL A 84 10.59 7.95 11.30
CA VAL A 84 9.64 8.09 10.18
C VAL A 84 10.29 8.54 8.86
N LEU A 85 11.38 9.31 8.92
CA LEU A 85 12.10 9.75 7.71
C LEU A 85 12.97 8.62 7.15
N GLU A 86 13.60 7.84 8.03
CA GLU A 86 14.34 6.63 7.66
C GLU A 86 13.40 5.62 7.02
N ALA A 87 12.24 5.38 7.63
CA ALA A 87 11.20 4.54 7.06
C ALA A 87 10.73 5.04 5.68
N LEU A 88 10.60 6.35 5.48
CA LEU A 88 10.25 6.94 4.19
C LEU A 88 11.32 6.62 3.13
N VAL A 89 12.60 6.80 3.45
CA VAL A 89 13.70 6.45 2.51
C VAL A 89 13.65 4.98 2.13
N LEU A 90 13.50 4.09 3.11
CA LEU A 90 13.43 2.65 2.85
C LEU A 90 12.17 2.29 2.04
N THR A 91 11.05 2.99 2.26
CA THR A 91 9.81 2.82 1.47
C THR A 91 10.02 3.23 0.01
N ILE A 92 10.76 4.30 -0.23
CA ILE A 92 11.12 4.75 -1.59
C ILE A 92 12.00 3.72 -2.29
N GLY A 93 13.01 3.19 -1.58
CA GLY A 93 13.88 2.13 -2.10
C GLY A 93 13.14 0.86 -2.42
N TRP A 94 12.32 0.38 -1.48
CA TRP A 94 11.49 -0.81 -1.66
C TRP A 94 10.52 -0.67 -2.84
N GLY A 95 9.95 0.51 -3.01
CA GLY A 95 9.01 0.80 -4.09
C GLY A 95 9.66 1.20 -5.42
N SER A 96 10.99 1.22 -5.53
CA SER A 96 11.73 1.72 -6.71
C SER A 96 11.33 3.14 -7.14
N MET A 97 10.95 4.01 -6.19
CA MET A 97 10.43 5.36 -6.45
C MET A 97 11.52 6.44 -6.51
N THR A 98 12.77 6.06 -6.82
CA THR A 98 13.92 6.98 -6.82
C THR A 98 13.82 8.05 -7.91
N ARG A 99 13.12 7.78 -9.00
CA ARG A 99 12.92 8.73 -10.12
C ARG A 99 11.86 9.80 -9.83
N THR A 100 11.05 9.64 -8.80
CA THR A 100 9.96 10.56 -8.43
C THR A 100 10.23 11.29 -7.11
N LEU A 101 11.51 11.39 -6.73
CA LEU A 101 11.97 11.95 -5.46
C LEU A 101 11.44 13.36 -5.17
N ASP A 102 11.44 14.22 -6.18
CA ASP A 102 11.00 15.62 -6.03
C ASP A 102 9.50 15.73 -5.76
N HIS A 103 8.72 14.69 -6.14
CA HIS A 103 7.30 14.58 -5.81
C HIS A 103 7.04 13.96 -4.44
N VAL A 104 8.08 13.42 -3.78
CA VAL A 104 8.00 12.84 -2.43
C VAL A 104 8.51 13.83 -1.38
N TYR A 105 9.63 14.49 -1.62
CA TYR A 105 10.17 15.53 -0.72
C TYR A 105 9.70 16.92 -1.15
N THR A 106 8.40 17.16 -0.97
CA THR A 106 7.73 18.41 -1.36
C THR A 106 7.87 19.54 -0.35
N GLU A 107 8.31 19.22 0.87
CA GLU A 107 8.40 20.13 2.00
C GLU A 107 9.76 20.01 2.71
N ASP A 108 10.08 20.97 3.60
CA ASP A 108 11.24 20.88 4.49
C ASP A 108 11.18 19.62 5.38
N LEU A 109 12.34 19.06 5.70
CA LEU A 109 12.44 17.80 6.46
C LEU A 109 11.75 17.83 7.83
N LYS A 110 11.74 18.98 8.53
CA LYS A 110 11.02 19.12 9.81
C LYS A 110 9.52 19.11 9.63
N VAL A 111 9.03 19.69 8.53
CA VAL A 111 7.61 19.67 8.16
C VAL A 111 7.20 18.25 7.77
N MET A 112 7.99 17.61 6.91
CA MET A 112 7.83 16.21 6.51
C MET A 112 7.73 15.30 7.74
N GLU A 113 8.74 15.31 8.62
CA GLU A 113 8.75 14.46 9.82
C GLU A 113 7.50 14.66 10.68
N ARG A 114 7.12 15.92 10.93
CA ARG A 114 5.95 16.27 11.73
C ARG A 114 4.67 15.72 11.10
N VAL A 115 4.49 15.86 9.80
CA VAL A 115 3.31 15.36 9.09
C VAL A 115 3.25 13.84 9.14
N LEU A 116 4.37 13.14 8.91
CA LEU A 116 4.45 11.69 8.98
C LEU A 116 4.14 11.16 10.37
N ARG A 117 4.73 11.76 11.43
CA ARG A 117 4.41 11.40 12.82
C ARG A 117 2.93 11.61 13.14
N ARG A 118 2.35 12.74 12.69
CA ARG A 118 0.92 13.02 12.87
C ARG A 118 0.04 12.00 12.13
N ALA A 119 0.45 11.58 10.94
CA ALA A 119 -0.26 10.56 10.17
C ALA A 119 -0.24 9.24 10.93
N THR A 120 0.91 8.73 11.37
CA THR A 120 1.02 7.50 12.17
C THR A 120 0.20 7.59 13.46
N ALA A 121 0.31 8.67 14.21
CA ALA A 121 -0.47 8.88 15.44
C ALA A 121 -1.98 9.01 15.20
N SER A 122 -2.41 9.45 14.01
CA SER A 122 -3.83 9.47 13.65
C SER A 122 -4.37 8.08 13.37
N ILE A 123 -3.55 7.17 12.81
CA ILE A 123 -3.94 5.78 12.57
C ILE A 123 -4.28 5.12 13.90
N ASP A 124 -3.36 5.21 14.85
CA ASP A 124 -3.50 4.63 16.18
C ASP A 124 -4.74 5.15 16.93
N ARG A 125 -4.94 6.49 16.93
CA ARG A 125 -6.08 7.12 17.61
C ARG A 125 -7.42 6.74 16.98
N ALA A 126 -7.50 6.72 15.65
CA ALA A 126 -8.74 6.48 14.92
C ALA A 126 -9.06 5.00 14.74
N GLY A 127 -8.06 4.11 14.87
CA GLY A 127 -8.20 2.71 14.50
C GLY A 127 -8.31 2.47 12.99
N SER A 128 -8.00 3.47 12.17
CA SER A 128 -8.16 3.46 10.72
C SER A 128 -7.12 4.38 10.09
N VAL A 129 -6.67 4.08 8.86
CA VAL A 129 -5.73 4.95 8.14
C VAL A 129 -6.41 6.11 7.40
N ALA A 130 -7.74 6.17 7.33
CA ALA A 130 -8.44 7.20 6.56
C ALA A 130 -8.04 8.64 6.94
N PRO A 131 -7.91 9.00 8.23
CA PRO A 131 -7.44 10.33 8.62
C PRO A 131 -5.99 10.60 8.22
N ALA A 132 -5.16 9.55 8.27
CA ALA A 132 -3.76 9.62 7.87
C ALA A 132 -3.61 9.85 6.36
N TRP A 133 -4.46 9.20 5.54
CA TRP A 133 -4.55 9.46 4.10
C TRP A 133 -4.81 10.93 3.80
N ALA A 134 -5.85 11.51 4.42
CA ALA A 134 -6.18 12.92 4.21
C ALA A 134 -5.03 13.84 4.64
N ASN A 135 -4.34 13.52 5.73
CA ASN A 135 -3.20 14.29 6.21
C ASN A 135 -2.04 14.28 5.19
N LEU A 136 -1.61 13.11 4.73
CA LEU A 136 -0.50 12.98 3.76
C LEU A 136 -0.84 13.68 2.44
N ARG A 137 -2.06 13.49 1.93
CA ARG A 137 -2.52 14.08 0.66
C ARG A 137 -2.59 15.60 0.71
N ARG A 138 -3.08 16.17 1.81
CA ARG A 138 -3.27 17.62 1.94
C ARG A 138 -1.98 18.36 2.27
N ASN A 139 -1.14 17.79 3.12
CA ASN A 139 0.03 18.51 3.65
C ASN A 139 1.32 18.21 2.88
N LEU A 140 1.42 17.06 2.19
CA LEU A 140 2.62 16.71 1.40
C LEU A 140 2.34 16.62 -0.10
N SER A 141 1.08 16.81 -0.52
CA SER A 141 0.67 16.67 -1.93
C SER A 141 1.06 15.32 -2.58
N TRP A 142 1.29 14.29 -1.77
CA TRP A 142 1.75 12.99 -2.23
C TRP A 142 0.76 12.32 -3.16
N THR A 143 1.25 11.57 -4.14
CA THR A 143 0.41 10.70 -4.98
C THR A 143 -0.26 9.60 -4.15
N ALA A 144 -1.33 9.00 -4.69
CA ALA A 144 -2.01 7.88 -4.06
C ALA A 144 -1.07 6.70 -3.82
N THR A 145 -0.13 6.47 -4.76
CA THR A 145 0.91 5.43 -4.64
C THR A 145 1.82 5.69 -3.46
N MET A 146 2.41 6.88 -3.32
CA MET A 146 3.31 7.17 -2.19
C MET A 146 2.56 7.11 -0.85
N ALA A 147 1.36 7.72 -0.77
CA ALA A 147 0.54 7.69 0.44
C ALA A 147 0.17 6.26 0.85
N SER A 148 -0.29 5.42 -0.09
CA SER A 148 -0.61 4.02 0.20
C SER A 148 0.62 3.21 0.61
N LYS A 149 1.82 3.43 0.01
CA LYS A 149 3.06 2.73 0.42
C LYS A 149 3.37 3.01 1.88
N PHE A 150 3.37 4.28 2.25
CA PHE A 150 3.71 4.69 3.61
C PHE A 150 2.66 4.19 4.61
N LEU A 151 1.37 4.33 4.30
CA LEU A 151 0.29 3.90 5.20
C LEU A 151 0.24 2.38 5.36
N HIS A 152 0.59 1.60 4.32
CA HIS A 152 0.75 0.16 4.43
C HIS A 152 1.75 -0.19 5.55
N PHE A 153 2.97 0.36 5.50
CA PHE A 153 3.97 0.06 6.52
C PHE A 153 3.64 0.67 7.88
N ALA A 154 3.04 1.85 7.92
CA ALA A 154 2.61 2.49 9.16
C ALA A 154 1.53 1.67 9.87
N GLY A 155 0.50 1.21 9.15
CA GLY A 155 -0.52 0.32 9.71
C GLY A 155 0.09 -0.98 10.25
N ARG A 156 1.02 -1.60 9.50
CA ARG A 156 1.71 -2.82 9.98
C ARG A 156 2.56 -2.59 11.23
N SER A 157 3.24 -1.45 11.33
CA SER A 157 4.02 -1.09 12.54
C SER A 157 3.16 -0.89 13.79
N LEU A 158 1.88 -0.58 13.62
CA LEU A 158 0.92 -0.44 14.71
C LEU A 158 0.19 -1.75 15.06
N GLY A 159 0.38 -2.81 14.27
CA GLY A 159 -0.22 -4.13 14.54
C GLY A 159 -1.60 -4.35 13.92
N PHE A 160 -1.89 -3.75 12.76
CA PHE A 160 -3.09 -4.10 11.99
C PHE A 160 -3.17 -5.61 11.76
N ARG A 161 -4.31 -6.21 12.09
CA ARG A 161 -4.51 -7.68 12.02
C ARG A 161 -4.48 -8.22 10.59
N VAL A 162 -5.00 -7.44 9.64
CA VAL A 162 -5.03 -7.79 8.23
C VAL A 162 -3.86 -7.09 7.55
N ASN A 163 -3.00 -7.87 6.89
CA ASN A 163 -1.91 -7.33 6.10
C ASN A 163 -2.49 -6.40 5.04
N PRO A 164 -2.23 -5.07 5.09
CA PRO A 164 -2.75 -4.19 4.06
C PRO A 164 -2.22 -4.65 2.70
N PRO A 165 -3.01 -4.60 1.63
CA PRO A 165 -2.45 -4.84 0.31
C PRO A 165 -1.37 -3.81 -0.01
N VAL A 166 -0.44 -4.23 -0.86
CA VAL A 166 0.64 -3.38 -1.31
C VAL A 166 0.04 -2.20 -2.12
N PRO A 167 0.66 -1.03 -2.06
CA PRO A 167 0.26 0.13 -2.85
C PRO A 167 0.17 -0.15 -4.36
N MET A 168 -0.97 0.24 -4.93
CA MET A 168 -1.34 0.24 -6.35
C MET A 168 -0.17 0.50 -7.31
N ASP A 169 0.19 -0.51 -8.09
CA ASP A 169 0.63 -0.29 -9.48
C ASP A 169 -0.63 -0.20 -10.34
N ASN A 170 -0.99 1.05 -10.63
CA ASN A 170 -2.35 1.42 -10.99
C ASN A 170 -2.74 0.93 -12.38
N GLU A 171 -1.82 0.84 -13.34
CA GLU A 171 -2.24 0.72 -14.73
C GLU A 171 -2.91 -0.62 -15.03
N VAL A 172 -2.28 -1.72 -14.66
CA VAL A 172 -2.81 -3.06 -14.90
C VAL A 172 -4.12 -3.29 -14.14
N ILE A 173 -4.17 -2.90 -12.87
CA ILE A 173 -5.36 -3.14 -12.04
C ILE A 173 -6.52 -2.25 -12.49
N LEU A 174 -6.28 -0.97 -12.80
CA LEU A 174 -7.32 -0.03 -13.21
C LEU A 174 -7.87 -0.32 -14.61
N GLN A 175 -6.97 -0.61 -15.56
CA GLN A 175 -7.36 -0.72 -16.96
C GLN A 175 -7.81 -2.12 -17.34
N ARG A 176 -7.42 -3.15 -16.57
CA ARG A 176 -7.60 -4.54 -16.99
C ARG A 176 -8.31 -5.40 -15.96
N ALA A 177 -7.85 -5.40 -14.71
CA ALA A 177 -8.51 -6.20 -13.68
C ALA A 177 -9.88 -5.60 -13.34
N TRP A 178 -9.94 -4.35 -12.88
CA TRP A 178 -11.17 -3.74 -12.38
C TRP A 178 -12.35 -3.77 -13.37
N PRO A 179 -12.17 -3.49 -14.68
CA PRO A 179 -13.26 -3.59 -15.65
C PRO A 179 -13.79 -5.03 -15.80
N ARG A 180 -12.91 -6.04 -15.77
CA ARG A 180 -13.31 -7.46 -15.80
C ARG A 180 -14.09 -7.86 -14.56
N PHE A 181 -13.65 -7.42 -13.37
CA PHE A 181 -14.39 -7.64 -12.13
C PHE A 181 -15.79 -7.02 -12.19
N LYS A 182 -15.90 -5.77 -12.65
CA LYS A 182 -17.20 -5.11 -12.82
C LYS A 182 -18.10 -5.85 -13.80
N HIS A 183 -17.54 -6.36 -14.90
CA HIS A 183 -18.29 -7.15 -15.87
C HIS A 183 -18.81 -8.45 -15.25
N ALA A 184 -17.95 -9.19 -14.53
CA ALA A 184 -18.35 -10.40 -13.80
C ALA A 184 -19.45 -10.11 -12.77
N ALA A 185 -19.33 -9.02 -12.01
CA ALA A 185 -20.36 -8.59 -11.06
C ALA A 185 -21.69 -8.25 -11.74
N ALA A 186 -21.67 -7.69 -12.95
CA ALA A 186 -22.89 -7.41 -13.72
C ALA A 186 -23.58 -8.70 -14.19
N LEU A 187 -22.79 -9.70 -14.64
CA LEU A 187 -23.33 -11.01 -15.02
C LEU A 187 -23.93 -11.74 -13.81
N GLU A 188 -23.20 -11.79 -12.70
CA GLU A 188 -23.68 -12.36 -11.43
C GLU A 188 -24.96 -11.65 -10.95
N GLN A 189 -25.06 -10.33 -11.17
CA GLN A 189 -26.24 -9.56 -10.80
C GLN A 189 -27.49 -9.99 -11.58
N GLU A 190 -27.33 -10.20 -12.89
CA GLU A 190 -28.42 -10.61 -13.79
C GLU A 190 -28.82 -12.07 -13.54
N GLU A 191 -27.85 -12.97 -13.40
CA GLU A 191 -28.07 -14.40 -13.19
C GLU A 191 -28.84 -14.71 -11.89
N HIS A 192 -28.61 -13.91 -10.84
CA HIS A 192 -29.16 -14.14 -9.50
C HIS A 192 -30.21 -13.11 -9.05
N ASP A 193 -30.78 -12.32 -9.96
CA ASP A 193 -31.81 -11.29 -9.69
C ASP A 193 -31.41 -10.31 -8.56
N LEU A 194 -30.15 -9.90 -8.55
CA LEU A 194 -29.60 -8.96 -7.57
C LEU A 194 -29.71 -7.50 -8.04
N LEU A 195 -30.73 -7.16 -8.85
CA LEU A 195 -30.88 -5.85 -9.48
C LEU A 195 -30.92 -4.67 -8.48
N ASN A 196 -31.35 -4.94 -7.24
CA ASN A 196 -31.37 -3.96 -6.15
C ASN A 196 -30.00 -3.74 -5.47
N VAL A 197 -29.02 -4.62 -5.73
CA VAL A 197 -27.67 -4.50 -5.18
C VAL A 197 -26.81 -3.66 -6.12
N PRO A 198 -26.33 -2.48 -5.72
CA PRO A 198 -25.60 -1.63 -6.65
C PRO A 198 -24.23 -2.20 -7.02
N LEU A 199 -23.86 -2.13 -8.30
CA LEU A 199 -22.56 -2.60 -8.81
C LEU A 199 -21.37 -1.77 -8.28
N PRO A 200 -20.16 -2.36 -8.21
CA PRO A 200 -18.95 -1.67 -7.76
C PRO A 200 -18.71 -0.39 -8.56
N ARG A 201 -18.36 0.70 -7.85
CA ARG A 201 -18.13 2.00 -8.50
C ARG A 201 -16.88 1.98 -9.38
N PRO A 202 -16.84 2.72 -10.51
CA PRO A 202 -15.62 2.87 -11.32
C PRO A 202 -14.47 3.46 -10.52
N TRP A 203 -13.25 3.03 -10.82
CA TRP A 203 -12.08 3.48 -10.10
C TRP A 203 -11.47 4.79 -10.63
N GLY A 204 -11.55 5.02 -11.95
CA GLY A 204 -10.85 6.11 -12.65
C GLY A 204 -11.02 7.49 -12.02
N ASP A 205 -12.22 7.80 -11.54
CA ASP A 205 -12.54 9.10 -10.94
C ASP A 205 -12.04 9.25 -9.48
N ALA A 206 -11.49 8.17 -8.91
CA ALA A 206 -11.26 8.03 -7.48
C ALA A 206 -9.86 7.54 -7.11
N THR A 207 -8.96 7.29 -8.08
CA THR A 207 -7.59 6.80 -7.82
C THR A 207 -6.82 7.63 -6.80
N GLN A 208 -7.12 8.94 -6.73
CA GLN A 208 -6.49 9.89 -5.82
C GLN A 208 -7.25 10.11 -4.50
N THR A 209 -8.39 9.45 -4.33
CA THR A 209 -9.29 9.64 -3.19
C THR A 209 -9.21 8.45 -2.22
N TRP A 210 -9.57 8.69 -0.97
CA TRP A 210 -9.73 7.63 0.03
C TRP A 210 -10.71 6.55 -0.45
N ALA A 211 -11.82 6.94 -1.06
CA ALA A 211 -12.83 5.99 -1.53
C ALA A 211 -12.32 5.06 -2.64
N GLY A 212 -11.44 5.52 -3.52
CA GLY A 212 -10.81 4.64 -4.52
C GLY A 212 -9.82 3.67 -3.87
N TYR A 213 -9.01 4.18 -2.94
CA TYR A 213 -8.06 3.34 -2.21
C TYR A 213 -8.74 2.29 -1.32
N SER A 214 -9.82 2.63 -0.59
CA SER A 214 -10.58 1.66 0.21
C SER A 214 -11.18 0.54 -0.67
N ARG A 215 -11.69 0.88 -1.85
CA ARG A 215 -12.17 -0.12 -2.83
C ARG A 215 -11.05 -1.06 -3.29
N TYR A 216 -9.85 -0.53 -3.54
CA TYR A 216 -8.67 -1.35 -3.83
C TYR A 216 -8.39 -2.35 -2.73
N VAL A 217 -8.23 -1.80 -1.53
CA VAL A 217 -7.82 -2.57 -0.37
C VAL A 217 -8.82 -3.69 -0.12
N THR A 218 -10.10 -3.37 -0.24
CA THR A 218 -11.19 -4.33 -0.09
C THR A 218 -11.11 -5.44 -1.11
N ALA A 219 -11.03 -5.12 -2.40
CA ALA A 219 -11.08 -6.10 -3.48
C ALA A 219 -9.88 -7.07 -3.42
N VAL A 220 -8.67 -6.51 -3.30
CA VAL A 220 -7.43 -7.30 -3.21
C VAL A 220 -7.42 -8.17 -1.96
N SER A 221 -7.88 -7.65 -0.81
CA SER A 221 -7.96 -8.46 0.42
C SER A 221 -8.95 -9.62 0.29
N CYS A 222 -10.11 -9.39 -0.30
CA CYS A 222 -11.13 -10.43 -0.48
C CYS A 222 -10.67 -11.52 -1.44
N TRP A 223 -10.12 -11.16 -2.59
CA TRP A 223 -9.63 -12.12 -3.58
C TRP A 223 -8.44 -12.93 -3.07
N ALA A 224 -7.56 -12.32 -2.26
CA ALA A 224 -6.43 -13.00 -1.64
C ALA A 224 -6.93 -13.98 -0.57
N ALA A 225 -7.82 -13.53 0.30
CA ALA A 225 -8.42 -14.37 1.35
C ALA A 225 -9.18 -15.57 0.76
N GLY A 226 -9.96 -15.37 -0.30
CA GLY A 226 -10.69 -16.45 -0.99
C GLY A 226 -9.79 -17.53 -1.60
N ARG A 227 -8.49 -17.25 -1.77
CA ARG A 227 -7.47 -18.21 -2.23
C ARG A 227 -6.52 -18.70 -1.14
N GLY A 228 -6.61 -18.18 0.08
CA GLY A 228 -5.59 -18.41 1.11
C GLY A 228 -4.22 -17.80 0.77
N TRP A 229 -4.20 -16.80 -0.11
CA TRP A 229 -2.98 -16.10 -0.53
C TRP A 229 -2.78 -14.83 0.30
N THR A 230 -1.54 -14.34 0.32
CA THR A 230 -1.25 -12.97 0.73
C THR A 230 -1.73 -11.97 -0.32
N THR A 231 -2.00 -10.74 0.11
CA THR A 231 -2.35 -9.65 -0.80
C THR A 231 -1.26 -9.39 -1.84
N THR A 232 0.01 -9.50 -1.46
CA THR A 232 1.15 -9.32 -2.37
C THR A 232 1.25 -10.41 -3.43
N GLU A 233 1.00 -11.68 -3.07
CA GLU A 233 0.94 -12.78 -4.05
C GLU A 233 -0.16 -12.55 -5.08
N LEU A 234 -1.33 -12.10 -4.63
CA LEU A 234 -2.44 -11.78 -5.52
C LEU A 234 -2.08 -10.63 -6.47
N GLU A 235 -1.54 -9.53 -5.96
CA GLU A 235 -1.17 -8.37 -6.77
C GLU A 235 -0.14 -8.71 -7.84
N ASN A 236 0.91 -9.46 -7.49
CA ASN A 236 1.92 -9.90 -8.47
C ASN A 236 1.32 -10.84 -9.51
N THR A 237 0.42 -11.74 -9.10
CA THR A 237 -0.26 -12.64 -10.04
C THR A 237 -1.16 -11.87 -11.00
N LEU A 238 -1.92 -10.88 -10.51
CA LEU A 238 -2.72 -9.98 -11.35
C LEU A 238 -1.83 -9.22 -12.33
N TYR A 239 -0.68 -8.71 -11.88
CA TYR A 239 0.27 -8.03 -12.74
C TYR A 239 0.79 -8.96 -13.86
N GLU A 240 1.29 -10.15 -13.51
CA GLU A 240 1.84 -11.10 -14.48
C GLU A 240 0.79 -11.58 -15.50
N VAL A 241 -0.45 -11.84 -15.06
CA VAL A 241 -1.55 -12.27 -15.95
C VAL A 241 -1.98 -11.16 -16.91
N TYR A 242 -1.92 -9.91 -16.47
CA TYR A 242 -2.50 -8.79 -17.20
C TYR A 242 -1.47 -7.76 -17.69
N LYS A 243 -0.16 -7.97 -17.61
CA LYS A 243 0.85 -7.02 -18.13
C LYS A 243 0.94 -7.01 -19.66
N ASP A 244 0.69 -8.15 -20.31
CA ASP A 244 0.91 -8.34 -21.76
C ASP A 244 -0.39 -8.34 -22.60
N GLY A 245 -1.56 -8.28 -21.96
CA GLY A 245 -2.87 -8.16 -22.63
C GLY A 245 -3.19 -6.76 -23.14
#